data_AF-A0A932SIN5-F1
#
_entry.id   AF-A0A932SIN5-F1
#
_cell.length_a   1.000
_cell.length_b   1.000
_cell.length_c   1.000
_cell.angle_alpha   90.00
_cell.angle_beta   90.00
_cell.angle_gamma   90.00
#
_symmetry.space_group_name_H-M   'P 1'
#
loop_
_entity.id
_entity.type
_entity.pdbx_description
1 polymer ?
#
loop_
_entity_poly.entity_id
_entity_poly.type
_entity_poly.pdbx_seq_one_letter_code
_entity_poly.pdbx_strand_id
1 'polypeptide(L)'
;MVEPISGSPLNIIEKIKRYRREKYFSNLLKRGLVLGDDVQINDGVFIDPSHCFLITIKDRTVLAPCVRLIAHDASMFRFIGVTRIGRIMIEEDCFIGDSTLVLPGVRIGPNSVVGAGSVVVKDIPPNSVAVGNPAKVICSLETFLAKHKEIREKGRTFHENEYNIFQITKEKKEEMLDYLAKNIGYMEGDG
;
A
#
# COMPACT_ATOMS: atom_id res chain seq x y z
N MET A 1 -11.73 -0.76 -3.67
CA MET A 1 -11.84 -1.97 -4.53
C MET A 1 -10.99 -1.73 -5.77
N VAL A 2 -10.21 -2.70 -6.26
CA VAL A 2 -9.52 -2.52 -7.56
C VAL A 2 -10.56 -2.79 -8.65
N GLU A 3 -11.05 -1.75 -9.29
CA GLU A 3 -11.92 -1.91 -10.46
C GLU A 3 -11.08 -2.37 -11.67
N PRO A 4 -11.60 -3.28 -12.50
CA PRO A 4 -10.92 -3.67 -13.72
C PRO A 4 -10.94 -2.51 -14.73
N ILE A 5 -9.82 -2.32 -15.42
CA ILE A 5 -9.66 -1.35 -16.50
C ILE A 5 -10.51 -1.80 -17.70
N SER A 6 -11.35 -0.87 -18.16
CA SER A 6 -12.10 -0.87 -19.42
C SER A 6 -12.33 -2.22 -20.13
N GLY A 7 -13.53 -2.77 -19.98
CA GLY A 7 -14.24 -3.49 -21.05
C GLY A 7 -13.86 -4.93 -21.37
N SER A 8 -12.78 -5.50 -20.83
CA SER A 8 -12.43 -6.92 -21.06
C SER A 8 -13.13 -7.84 -20.05
N PRO A 9 -13.92 -8.85 -20.45
CA PRO A 9 -14.48 -9.80 -19.49
C PRO A 9 -13.37 -10.60 -18.81
N LEU A 10 -13.41 -10.63 -17.47
CA LEU A 10 -12.45 -11.39 -16.66
C LEU A 10 -12.40 -12.85 -17.12
N ASN A 11 -11.20 -13.37 -17.31
CA ASN A 11 -11.04 -14.80 -17.59
C ASN A 11 -11.40 -15.64 -16.34
N ILE A 12 -11.55 -16.95 -16.50
CA ILE A 12 -11.99 -17.82 -15.39
C ILE A 12 -11.01 -17.79 -14.20
N ILE A 13 -9.72 -17.62 -14.45
CA ILE A 13 -8.68 -17.56 -13.42
C ILE A 13 -8.85 -16.28 -12.58
N GLU A 14 -9.06 -15.15 -13.23
CA GLU A 14 -9.32 -13.86 -12.58
C GLU A 14 -10.59 -13.88 -11.75
N LYS A 15 -11.66 -14.49 -12.26
CA LYS A 15 -12.90 -14.69 -11.50
C LYS A 15 -12.67 -15.50 -10.23
N ILE A 16 -11.88 -16.58 -10.31
CA ILE A 16 -11.54 -17.40 -9.15
C ILE A 16 -10.69 -16.62 -8.14
N LYS A 17 -9.69 -15.86 -8.61
CA LYS A 17 -8.85 -15.00 -7.76
C LYS A 17 -9.70 -13.97 -7.01
N ARG A 18 -10.57 -13.26 -7.73
CA ARG A 18 -11.50 -12.28 -7.17
C ARG A 18 -12.40 -12.91 -6.10
N TYR A 19 -13.05 -14.03 -6.40
CA TYR A 19 -13.90 -14.73 -5.44
C TYR A 19 -13.15 -15.15 -4.16
N ARG A 20 -11.94 -15.72 -4.31
CA ARG A 20 -11.11 -16.10 -3.16
C ARG A 20 -10.76 -14.90 -2.29
N ARG A 21 -10.42 -13.78 -2.93
CA ARG A 21 -10.07 -12.53 -2.25
C ARG A 21 -11.28 -11.93 -1.51
N GLU A 22 -12.43 -11.81 -2.17
CA GLU A 22 -13.68 -11.34 -1.56
C GLU A 22 -14.07 -12.21 -0.36
N LYS A 23 -13.98 -13.54 -0.50
CA LYS A 23 -14.24 -14.48 0.60
C LYS A 23 -13.27 -14.31 1.76
N TYR A 24 -11.98 -14.12 1.49
CA TYR A 24 -10.97 -13.88 2.51
C TYR A 24 -11.29 -12.64 3.34
N PHE A 25 -11.51 -11.48 2.69
CA PHE A 25 -11.83 -10.24 3.41
C PHE A 25 -13.20 -10.28 4.09
N SER A 26 -14.21 -10.89 3.48
CA SER A 26 -15.52 -11.10 4.12
C SER A 26 -15.38 -11.87 5.44
N ASN A 27 -14.52 -12.89 5.48
CA ASN A 27 -14.25 -13.64 6.71
C ASN A 27 -13.51 -12.81 7.75
N LEU A 28 -12.56 -11.94 7.36
CA LEU A 28 -11.86 -11.06 8.28
C LEU A 28 -12.80 -10.02 8.90
N LEU A 29 -13.68 -9.42 8.09
CA LEU A 29 -14.69 -8.46 8.55
C LEU A 29 -15.64 -9.12 9.57
N LYS A 30 -16.14 -10.33 9.28
CA LYS A 30 -16.94 -11.12 10.24
C LYS A 30 -16.23 -11.42 11.55
N ARG A 31 -14.89 -11.42 11.54
CA ARG A 31 -14.03 -11.68 12.70
C ARG A 31 -13.57 -10.42 13.40
N GLY A 32 -14.01 -9.24 12.96
CA GLY A 32 -13.80 -7.97 13.65
C GLY A 32 -12.78 -7.02 13.02
N LEU A 33 -12.21 -7.35 11.85
CA LEU A 33 -11.43 -6.36 11.08
C LEU A 33 -12.29 -5.11 10.83
N VAL A 34 -11.75 -3.92 11.09
CA VAL A 34 -12.41 -2.65 10.79
C VAL A 34 -11.77 -2.03 9.55
N LEU A 35 -12.58 -1.78 8.52
CA LEU A 35 -12.20 -1.06 7.31
C LEU A 35 -13.07 0.18 7.17
N GLY A 36 -12.44 1.31 6.86
CA GLY A 36 -13.10 2.55 6.49
C GLY A 36 -13.57 2.55 5.03
N ASP A 37 -14.04 3.72 4.60
CA ASP A 37 -14.53 3.94 3.24
C ASP A 37 -13.38 4.14 2.25
N ASP A 38 -13.54 3.61 1.04
CA ASP A 38 -12.54 3.72 -0.04
C ASP A 38 -11.13 3.24 0.32
N VAL A 39 -11.03 2.17 1.14
CA VAL A 39 -9.74 1.50 1.36
C VAL A 39 -9.35 0.71 0.11
N GLN A 40 -8.19 1.04 -0.44
CA GLN A 40 -7.61 0.32 -1.58
C GLN A 40 -6.64 -0.74 -1.08
N ILE A 41 -7.07 -2.00 -1.15
CA ILE A 41 -6.21 -3.14 -0.82
C ILE A 41 -5.69 -3.73 -2.14
N ASN A 42 -4.39 -3.94 -2.27
CA ASN A 42 -3.81 -4.56 -3.46
C ASN A 42 -3.56 -6.07 -3.27
N ASP A 43 -3.09 -6.72 -4.32
CA ASP A 43 -2.88 -8.17 -4.33
C ASP A 43 -1.77 -8.60 -3.36
N GLY A 44 -1.97 -9.75 -2.73
CA GLY A 44 -1.01 -10.32 -1.78
C GLY A 44 -0.99 -9.67 -0.39
N VAL A 45 -1.81 -8.67 -0.11
CA VAL A 45 -1.94 -8.12 1.24
C VAL A 45 -2.39 -9.21 2.21
N PHE A 46 -1.66 -9.35 3.31
CA PHE A 46 -1.92 -10.28 4.38
C PHE A 46 -2.34 -9.53 5.64
N ILE A 47 -3.55 -9.79 6.11
CA ILE A 47 -4.03 -9.30 7.40
C ILE A 47 -4.14 -10.49 8.32
N ASP A 48 -3.46 -10.40 9.46
CA ASP A 48 -3.45 -11.39 10.53
C ASP A 48 -4.83 -11.99 10.82
N PRO A 49 -5.10 -13.23 10.38
CA PRO A 49 -6.45 -13.77 10.49
C PRO A 49 -6.86 -14.00 11.94
N SER A 50 -5.94 -14.45 12.81
CA SER A 50 -6.25 -14.84 14.19
C SER A 50 -6.55 -13.64 15.08
N HIS A 51 -5.96 -12.48 14.79
CA HIS A 51 -6.11 -11.26 15.59
C HIS A 51 -6.58 -10.05 14.76
N CYS A 52 -7.28 -10.27 13.64
CA CYS A 52 -7.76 -9.20 12.77
C CYS A 52 -8.70 -8.20 13.47
N PHE A 53 -9.38 -8.59 14.56
CA PHE A 53 -10.17 -7.69 15.40
C PHE A 53 -9.37 -6.60 16.12
N LEU A 54 -8.03 -6.70 16.13
CA LEU A 54 -7.13 -5.69 16.64
C LEU A 54 -6.65 -4.70 15.55
N ILE A 55 -7.11 -4.88 14.30
CA ILE A 55 -6.63 -4.12 13.14
C ILE A 55 -7.75 -3.18 12.66
N THR A 56 -7.40 -1.91 12.55
CA THR A 56 -8.27 -0.87 11.98
C THR A 56 -7.52 -0.16 10.86
N ILE A 57 -8.16 -0.07 9.70
CA ILE A 57 -7.68 0.69 8.54
C ILE A 57 -8.76 1.70 8.20
N LYS A 58 -8.42 2.99 8.27
CA LYS A 58 -9.35 4.11 8.05
C LYS A 58 -9.43 4.51 6.58
N ASP A 59 -10.28 5.49 6.32
CA ASP A 59 -10.74 5.87 4.98
C ASP A 59 -9.59 6.26 4.03
N ARG A 60 -9.82 6.07 2.73
CA ARG A 60 -8.92 6.51 1.63
C ARG A 60 -7.47 6.04 1.77
N THR A 61 -7.27 4.95 2.51
CA THR A 61 -5.95 4.37 2.74
C THR A 61 -5.63 3.34 1.67
N VAL A 62 -4.40 3.40 1.17
CA VAL A 62 -3.86 2.42 0.21
C VAL A 62 -2.94 1.45 0.91
N LEU A 63 -3.24 0.16 0.80
CA LEU A 63 -2.29 -0.92 1.05
C LEU A 63 -1.77 -1.42 -0.30
N ALA A 64 -0.52 -1.10 -0.61
CA ALA A 64 0.17 -1.59 -1.80
C ALA A 64 0.34 -3.13 -1.76
N PRO A 65 0.80 -3.77 -2.85
CA PRO A 65 0.91 -5.22 -2.90
C PRO A 65 1.75 -5.77 -1.74
N CYS A 66 1.43 -7.00 -1.32
CA CYS A 66 2.23 -7.75 -0.34
C CYS A 66 2.41 -7.11 1.07
N VAL A 67 1.69 -6.04 1.41
CA VAL A 67 1.69 -5.47 2.76
C VAL A 67 1.21 -6.51 3.78
N ARG A 68 1.87 -6.58 4.94
CA ARG A 68 1.53 -7.51 6.03
C ARG A 68 1.22 -6.75 7.31
N LEU A 69 0.02 -6.95 7.83
CA LEU A 69 -0.41 -6.41 9.13
C LEU A 69 -0.46 -7.56 10.13
N ILE A 70 0.43 -7.54 11.12
CA ILE A 70 0.62 -8.63 12.07
C ILE A 70 0.33 -8.11 13.49
N ALA A 71 -0.82 -8.46 14.05
CA ALA A 71 -1.26 -8.03 15.37
C ALA A 71 -0.88 -9.02 16.50
N HIS A 72 -0.30 -10.18 16.15
CA HIS A 72 0.29 -11.15 17.09
C HIS A 72 1.73 -11.56 16.73
N ASP A 73 2.58 -11.71 17.73
CA ASP A 73 3.98 -12.11 17.61
C ASP A 73 4.34 -13.11 18.71
N ALA A 74 4.51 -14.37 18.30
CA ALA A 74 4.81 -15.50 19.19
C ALA A 74 6.30 -15.77 19.36
N SER A 75 7.19 -14.85 18.92
CA SER A 75 8.64 -15.00 19.02
C SER A 75 9.15 -15.27 20.44
N MET A 76 8.43 -14.80 21.46
CA MET A 76 8.77 -14.98 22.88
C MET A 76 8.14 -16.22 23.54
N PHE A 77 7.24 -16.94 22.85
CA PHE A 77 6.42 -17.98 23.45
C PHE A 77 7.28 -19.12 24.02
N ARG A 78 8.30 -19.57 23.29
CA ARG A 78 9.18 -20.66 23.74
C ARG A 78 10.11 -20.26 24.89
N PHE A 79 10.34 -18.97 25.11
CA PHE A 79 11.29 -18.47 26.10
C PHE A 79 10.60 -18.10 27.42
N ILE A 80 9.43 -17.46 27.33
CA ILE A 80 8.71 -16.94 28.50
C ILE A 80 7.19 -17.21 28.46
N GLY A 81 6.72 -18.08 27.58
CA GLY A 81 5.32 -18.55 27.57
C GLY A 81 4.28 -17.54 27.11
N VAL A 82 4.68 -16.40 26.54
CA VAL A 82 3.77 -15.33 26.12
C VAL A 82 3.88 -14.99 24.64
N THR A 83 2.77 -14.56 24.07
CA THR A 83 2.66 -13.98 22.73
C THR A 83 2.41 -12.48 22.88
N ARG A 84 3.20 -11.66 22.20
CA ARG A 84 2.94 -10.21 22.14
C ARG A 84 1.79 -9.95 21.20
N ILE A 85 0.75 -9.27 21.68
CA ILE A 85 -0.36 -8.81 20.87
C ILE A 85 -0.47 -7.29 20.98
N GLY A 86 -1.02 -6.65 19.95
CA GLY A 86 -1.15 -5.20 19.95
C GLY A 86 -2.01 -4.71 18.81
N ARG A 87 -2.77 -3.65 19.08
CA ARG A 87 -3.61 -3.01 18.07
C ARG A 87 -2.77 -2.40 16.97
N ILE A 88 -3.21 -2.58 15.73
CA ILE A 88 -2.67 -1.86 14.58
C ILE A 88 -3.74 -0.86 14.13
N MET A 89 -3.35 0.40 14.06
CA MET A 89 -4.24 1.49 13.64
C MET A 89 -3.60 2.25 12.49
N ILE A 90 -4.22 2.18 11.32
CA ILE A 90 -3.82 2.98 10.16
C ILE A 90 -4.90 4.02 9.95
N GLU A 91 -4.56 5.29 10.21
CA GLU A 91 -5.48 6.42 10.11
C GLU A 91 -5.73 6.82 8.64
N GLU A 92 -6.59 7.82 8.40
CA GLU A 92 -7.06 8.17 7.06
C GLU A 92 -5.92 8.64 6.14
N ASP A 93 -6.14 8.52 4.82
CA ASP A 93 -5.26 9.08 3.78
C ASP A 93 -3.81 8.56 3.84
N CYS A 94 -3.60 7.34 4.36
CA CYS A 94 -2.28 6.73 4.42
C CYS A 94 -1.93 5.98 3.12
N PHE A 95 -0.64 5.96 2.77
CA PHE A 95 -0.10 5.08 1.74
C PHE A 95 0.91 4.12 2.35
N ILE A 96 0.61 2.83 2.33
CA ILE A 96 1.48 1.77 2.84
C ILE A 96 2.13 1.06 1.67
N GLY A 97 3.42 1.31 1.46
CA GLY A 97 4.18 0.86 0.30
C GLY A 97 4.38 -0.65 0.24
N ASP A 98 4.69 -1.14 -0.96
CA ASP A 98 4.76 -2.57 -1.30
C ASP A 98 5.62 -3.35 -0.28
N SER A 99 5.13 -4.51 0.13
CA SER A 99 5.88 -5.44 1.00
C SER A 99 6.26 -4.84 2.37
N THR A 100 5.56 -3.81 2.83
CA THR A 100 5.69 -3.28 4.20
C THR A 100 5.15 -4.27 5.23
N LEU A 101 5.87 -4.43 6.35
CA LEU A 101 5.44 -5.19 7.52
C LEU A 101 5.12 -4.23 8.68
N VAL A 102 3.91 -4.31 9.21
CA VAL A 102 3.49 -3.55 10.40
C VAL A 102 3.35 -4.52 11.58
N LEU A 103 4.08 -4.24 12.67
CA LEU A 103 4.13 -5.09 13.86
C LEU A 103 3.08 -4.72 14.93
N PRO A 104 2.86 -5.57 15.95
CA PRO A 104 1.83 -5.34 16.95
C PRO A 104 2.03 -4.04 17.72
N GLY A 105 0.94 -3.29 17.92
CA GLY A 105 0.92 -2.10 18.78
C GLY A 105 1.26 -0.78 18.07
N VAL A 106 1.32 -0.78 16.73
CA VAL A 106 1.68 0.39 15.93
C VAL A 106 0.45 1.20 15.51
N ARG A 107 0.53 2.52 15.65
CA ARG A 107 -0.34 3.50 14.98
C ARG A 107 0.42 4.24 13.87
N ILE A 108 -0.19 4.34 12.69
CA ILE A 108 0.28 5.18 11.58
C ILE A 108 -0.70 6.35 11.47
N GLY A 109 -0.23 7.56 11.78
CA GLY A 109 -1.03 8.78 11.77
C GLY A 109 -1.49 9.20 10.38
N PRO A 110 -2.53 10.04 10.26
CA PRO A 110 -3.15 10.35 8.97
C PRO A 110 -2.18 11.07 8.03
N ASN A 111 -2.44 10.96 6.73
CA ASN A 111 -1.60 11.54 5.68
C ASN A 111 -0.13 11.08 5.75
N SER A 112 0.11 9.82 6.11
CA SER A 112 1.47 9.29 6.19
C SER A 112 1.79 8.33 5.05
N VAL A 113 3.03 8.40 4.57
CA VAL A 113 3.58 7.48 3.57
C VAL A 113 4.59 6.58 4.25
N VAL A 114 4.36 5.27 4.19
CA VAL A 114 5.36 4.26 4.56
C VAL A 114 5.95 3.70 3.28
N GLY A 115 7.25 3.84 3.07
CA GLY A 115 7.92 3.38 1.85
C GLY A 115 7.95 1.86 1.73
N ALA A 116 8.12 1.36 0.51
CA ALA A 116 8.19 -0.07 0.22
C ALA A 116 9.28 -0.79 1.04
N GLY A 117 9.01 -2.04 1.42
CA GLY A 117 9.91 -2.91 2.17
C GLY A 117 10.16 -2.48 3.62
N SER A 118 9.38 -1.52 4.16
CA SER A 118 9.58 -1.03 5.51
C SER A 118 9.13 -2.02 6.58
N VAL A 119 9.78 -2.01 7.75
CA VAL A 119 9.34 -2.75 8.94
C VAL A 119 8.97 -1.76 10.03
N VAL A 120 7.68 -1.55 10.22
CA VAL A 120 7.13 -0.57 11.15
C VAL A 120 6.99 -1.23 12.52
N VAL A 121 7.86 -0.81 13.44
CA VAL A 121 7.95 -1.35 14.81
C VAL A 121 7.60 -0.32 15.89
N LYS A 122 7.31 0.92 15.48
CA LYS A 122 6.92 2.06 16.32
C LYS A 122 5.92 2.92 15.55
N ASP A 123 5.18 3.73 16.27
CA ASP A 123 4.21 4.66 15.68
C ASP A 123 4.87 5.61 14.68
N ILE A 124 4.12 5.92 13.62
CA ILE A 124 4.48 6.94 12.64
C ILE A 124 3.59 8.16 12.90
N PRO A 125 4.17 9.34 13.19
CA PRO A 125 3.41 10.57 13.38
C PRO A 125 2.61 10.95 12.12
N PRO A 126 1.53 11.75 12.25
CA PRO A 126 0.80 12.28 11.10
C PRO A 126 1.71 13.06 10.13
N ASN A 127 1.27 13.21 8.88
CA ASN A 127 1.94 14.01 7.85
C ASN A 127 3.43 13.65 7.66
N SER A 128 3.78 12.38 7.79
CA SER A 128 5.18 11.92 7.80
C SER A 128 5.46 10.94 6.67
N VAL A 129 6.71 10.93 6.19
CA VAL A 129 7.22 9.87 5.32
C VAL A 129 8.23 9.05 6.09
N ALA A 130 7.99 7.74 6.21
CA ALA A 130 8.83 6.81 6.93
C ALA A 130 9.30 5.66 6.04
N VAL A 131 10.57 5.27 6.16
CA VAL A 131 11.15 4.18 5.37
C VAL A 131 12.12 3.32 6.19
N GLY A 132 12.36 2.08 5.76
CA GLY A 132 13.45 1.24 6.22
C GLY A 132 13.06 0.13 7.22
N ASN A 133 14.07 -0.60 7.70
CA ASN A 133 13.93 -1.66 8.69
C ASN A 133 14.96 -1.45 9.82
N PRO A 134 14.57 -0.93 11.01
CA PRO A 134 13.22 -0.46 11.33
C PRO A 134 12.86 0.83 10.58
N ALA A 135 11.57 1.04 10.33
CA ALA A 135 11.06 2.24 9.69
C ALA A 135 11.36 3.48 10.54
N LYS A 136 11.88 4.52 9.91
CA LYS A 136 12.16 5.82 10.54
C LYS A 136 11.59 6.93 9.68
N VAL A 137 11.04 7.96 10.33
CA VAL A 137 10.62 9.18 9.65
C VAL A 137 11.85 9.86 9.04
N ILE A 138 11.79 10.17 7.75
CA ILE A 138 12.87 10.81 7.00
C ILE A 138 12.56 12.26 6.62
N CYS A 139 11.28 12.60 6.49
CA CYS A 139 10.80 13.96 6.23
C CYS A 139 9.29 14.06 6.49
N SER A 140 8.75 15.28 6.43
CA SER A 140 7.31 15.50 6.37
C SER A 140 6.76 15.16 4.98
N LEU A 141 5.45 14.87 4.92
CA LEU A 141 4.74 14.68 3.67
C LEU A 141 4.86 15.91 2.76
N GLU A 142 4.75 17.12 3.32
CA GLU A 142 4.90 18.37 2.57
C GLU A 142 6.25 18.45 1.86
N THR A 143 7.35 18.20 2.59
CA THR A 143 8.70 18.22 2.00
C THR A 143 8.85 17.15 0.92
N PHE A 144 8.30 15.96 1.14
CA PHE A 144 8.32 14.88 0.16
C PHE A 144 7.58 15.27 -1.13
N LEU A 145 6.36 15.80 -1.01
CA LEU A 145 5.56 16.21 -2.16
C LEU A 145 6.17 17.39 -2.90
N ALA A 146 6.68 18.41 -2.19
CA ALA A 146 7.34 19.56 -2.80
C ALA A 146 8.54 19.13 -3.66
N LYS A 147 9.37 18.22 -3.14
CA LYS A 147 10.50 17.64 -3.88
C LYS A 147 10.03 16.95 -5.16
N HIS A 148 8.98 16.12 -5.10
CA HIS A 148 8.48 15.41 -6.27
C HIS A 148 7.78 16.32 -7.28
N LYS A 149 7.11 17.39 -6.84
CA LYS A 149 6.57 18.45 -7.73
C LYS A 149 7.69 19.14 -8.50
N GLU A 150 8.76 19.56 -7.82
CA GLU A 150 9.91 20.20 -8.47
C GLU A 150 10.59 19.28 -9.49
N ILE A 151 10.77 18.00 -9.16
CA ILE A 151 11.36 17.04 -10.10
C ILE A 151 10.42 16.80 -11.29
N ARG A 152 9.10 16.77 -11.06
CA ARG A 152 8.10 16.62 -12.13
C ARG A 152 8.10 17.80 -13.08
N GLU A 153 8.16 19.04 -12.58
CA GLU A 153 8.19 20.27 -13.38
C GLU A 153 9.42 20.36 -14.29
N LYS A 154 10.56 19.83 -13.83
CA LYS A 154 11.82 19.80 -14.60
C LYS A 154 11.92 18.58 -15.53
N GLY A 155 11.14 17.54 -15.26
CA GLY A 155 11.16 16.27 -15.97
C GLY A 155 10.03 16.16 -16.99
N ARG A 156 9.83 14.93 -17.47
CA ARG A 156 8.72 14.58 -18.35
C ARG A 156 7.60 13.92 -17.55
N THR A 157 6.39 14.34 -17.83
CA THR A 157 5.17 13.62 -17.46
C THR A 157 4.66 12.88 -18.70
N PHE A 158 4.36 11.60 -18.53
CA PHE A 158 3.67 10.77 -19.52
C PHE A 158 2.18 10.78 -19.17
N HIS A 159 1.31 10.91 -20.18
CA HIS A 159 -0.14 11.03 -20.00
C HIS A 159 -0.84 9.73 -20.43
N GLU A 160 -1.82 9.27 -19.64
CA GLU A 160 -2.40 7.91 -19.76
C GLU A 160 -3.08 7.72 -21.11
N ASN A 161 -3.68 8.77 -21.67
CA ASN A 161 -4.25 8.78 -23.01
C ASN A 161 -3.26 8.40 -24.13
N GLU A 162 -1.96 8.66 -23.96
CA GLU A 162 -0.91 8.33 -24.93
C GLU A 162 -0.06 7.12 -24.51
N TYR A 163 0.13 6.93 -23.20
CA TYR A 163 1.03 5.92 -22.63
C TYR A 163 0.30 4.83 -21.83
N ASN A 164 -0.99 4.61 -22.10
CA ASN A 164 -1.80 3.59 -21.45
C ASN A 164 -1.09 2.23 -21.44
N ILE A 165 -0.78 1.69 -20.26
CA ILE A 165 0.11 0.52 -20.14
C ILE A 165 -0.42 -0.74 -20.85
N PHE A 166 -1.72 -0.82 -21.11
CA PHE A 166 -2.36 -1.95 -21.80
C PHE A 166 -2.42 -1.76 -23.33
N GLN A 167 -2.34 -0.53 -23.82
CA GLN A 167 -2.54 -0.18 -25.24
C GLN A 167 -1.37 0.57 -25.88
N ILE A 168 -0.37 0.95 -25.10
CA ILE A 168 0.80 1.71 -25.55
C ILE A 168 1.54 1.00 -26.69
N THR A 169 1.80 1.74 -27.77
CA THR A 169 2.46 1.23 -28.97
C THR A 169 3.92 0.90 -28.71
N LYS A 170 4.53 0.13 -29.62
CA LYS A 170 5.95 -0.22 -29.51
C LYS A 170 6.83 1.03 -29.57
N GLU A 171 6.52 1.97 -30.46
CA GLU A 171 7.27 3.20 -30.65
C GLU A 171 7.22 4.08 -29.39
N LYS A 172 6.04 4.24 -28.78
CA LYS A 172 5.88 5.00 -27.52
C LYS A 172 6.59 4.33 -26.35
N LYS A 173 6.63 2.99 -26.31
CA LYS A 173 7.45 2.25 -25.32
C LYS A 173 8.94 2.54 -25.49
N GLU A 174 9.45 2.47 -26.72
CA GLU A 174 10.86 2.77 -27.02
C GLU A 174 11.21 4.21 -26.63
N GLU A 175 10.36 5.18 -26.97
CA GLU A 175 10.51 6.57 -26.55
C GLU A 175 10.57 6.75 -25.02
N MET A 176 9.67 6.07 -24.30
CA MET A 176 9.64 6.10 -22.83
C MET A 176 10.91 5.47 -22.25
N LEU A 177 11.35 4.32 -22.77
CA LEU A 177 12.58 3.65 -22.34
C LEU A 177 13.81 4.53 -22.54
N ASP A 178 13.93 5.17 -23.71
CA ASP A 178 15.06 6.05 -24.03
C ASP A 178 15.13 7.25 -23.08
N TYR A 179 13.98 7.87 -22.78
CA TYR A 179 13.92 8.99 -21.83
C TYR A 179 14.29 8.55 -20.41
N LEU A 180 13.71 7.44 -19.94
CA LEU A 180 13.86 6.93 -18.58
C LEU A 180 15.21 6.26 -18.31
N ALA A 181 16.00 5.95 -19.34
CA ALA A 181 17.35 5.41 -19.18
C ALA A 181 18.29 6.35 -18.38
N LYS A 182 17.99 7.65 -18.35
CA LYS A 182 18.80 8.67 -17.65
C LYS A 182 18.01 9.57 -16.72
N ASN A 183 16.68 9.48 -16.73
CA ASN A 183 15.78 10.36 -16.00
C ASN A 183 14.75 9.54 -15.23
N ILE A 184 14.19 10.13 -14.19
CA ILE A 184 12.90 9.67 -13.68
C ILE A 184 11.79 10.40 -14.44
N GLY A 185 10.65 9.75 -14.61
CA GLY A 185 9.46 10.33 -15.20
C GLY A 185 8.26 10.16 -14.27
N TYR A 186 7.21 10.92 -14.55
CA TYR A 186 5.95 10.83 -13.85
C TYR A 186 4.86 10.37 -14.79
N MET A 187 3.85 9.72 -14.23
CA MET A 187 2.67 9.30 -14.97
C MET A 187 1.46 10.11 -14.46
N GLU A 188 0.69 10.68 -15.36
CA GLU A 188 -0.56 11.37 -15.06
C GLU A 188 -1.73 10.56 -15.62
N GLY A 189 -2.58 10.07 -14.70
CA GLY A 189 -3.82 9.38 -15.04
C GLY A 189 -4.92 10.37 -15.41
N ASP A 190 -5.90 9.88 -16.15
CA ASP A 190 -7.19 10.55 -16.30
C ASP A 190 -7.92 10.41 -14.95
N GLY A 191 -8.20 11.54 -14.29
CA GLY A 191 -8.74 11.58 -12.92
C GLY A 191 -10.14 11.02 -12.74
#